data_AF-A0A1L7WV88-F1
#
_entry.id   AF-A0A1L7WV88-F1
#
_cell.length_a   1.000
_cell.length_b   1.000
_cell.length_c   1.000
_cell.angle_alpha   90.00
_cell.angle_beta   90.00
_cell.angle_gamma   90.00
#
_symmetry.space_group_name_H-M   'P 1'
#
loop_
_entity.id
_entity.type
_entity.pdbx_description
1 polymer ?
#
loop_
_entity_poly.entity_id
_entity_poly.type
_entity_poly.pdbx_seq_one_letter_code
_entity_poly.pdbx_strand_id
1 'polypeptide(L)'
;MPFPFSYVCDILDSLERVFRNQELIIGKDVRSRVNEYVAKWFKDHRGRLDAWDTASEVVMSMLRPEQQVDRVYSITSESLELVIARALSLSRDQYAELRQWRTSEHVDLGGSVKRVMPKTKYNQSRGQTKDVMVEEIEDALLQIAAFNPSSSAEVQNLAKTWGKHPDQGELLGDIYQRLKANEAKWLTRLILKDYGPVKFPEPIDLAAGHSFLPNCISVNVQIPSSTPPAIRREGSGMIRGIASSNPNPLPIPPTPSIPSSSISLPVKSTKRTHPRDIPISPPRIRRAATDQGPNLSIVRSLPKAPVPDTTVQSSPVRPILGSISSNVPRSSQQASTPKFSPAEASQTCTPSRSSPAQKPSPLRIAGHGTCQLLLEACMFTGCLFIVSPCIATTPWLMEDLLPRHGVRVITSLSGLSHPSLPRHCPVTGRRYRKIALIESHRPNQSAEWMKKIGRLRLKRKGRKEWMEVFDWRLLEISTKIEQGQPKEYDPWKRCYIGAV
;
A
#
# COMPACT_ATOMS: atom_id res chain seq x y z
N MET A 1 5.95 -3.25 -4.89
CA MET A 1 7.16 -2.43 -4.99
C MET A 1 7.43 -1.94 -3.60
N PRO A 2 8.68 -1.95 -3.11
CA PRO A 2 8.98 -1.54 -1.75
C PRO A 2 8.35 -0.17 -1.44
N PHE A 3 7.63 -0.10 -0.33
CA PHE A 3 6.75 1.01 0.01
C PHE A 3 7.50 2.02 0.90
N PRO A 4 7.77 3.26 0.44
CA PRO A 4 8.51 4.24 1.23
C PRO A 4 7.82 4.54 2.56
N PHE A 5 8.55 4.41 3.66
CA PHE A 5 8.02 4.69 5.00
C PHE A 5 7.58 6.15 5.16
N SER A 6 8.14 7.07 4.35
CA SER A 6 7.69 8.45 4.25
C SER A 6 6.19 8.57 3.96
N TYR A 7 5.62 7.73 3.10
CA TYR A 7 4.19 7.81 2.78
C TYR A 7 3.29 7.40 3.96
N VAL A 8 3.74 6.46 4.80
CA VAL A 8 3.07 6.13 6.09
C VAL A 8 3.18 7.32 7.04
N CYS A 9 4.36 7.94 7.11
CA CYS A 9 4.59 9.14 7.91
C CYS A 9 3.72 10.33 7.48
N ASP A 10 3.44 10.50 6.18
CA ASP A 10 2.66 11.61 5.63
C ASP A 10 1.18 11.56 6.02
N ILE A 11 0.56 10.37 6.03
CA ILE A 11 -0.81 10.21 6.55
C ILE A 11 -0.86 10.37 8.05
N LEU A 12 0.10 9.81 8.80
CA LEU A 12 0.16 9.98 10.25
C LEU A 12 0.38 11.45 10.67
N ASP A 13 1.19 12.22 9.93
CA ASP A 13 1.35 13.67 10.15
C ASP A 13 0.06 14.45 9.83
N SER A 14 -0.67 14.03 8.81
CA SER A 14 -1.96 14.64 8.43
C SER A 14 -3.02 14.38 9.50
N LEU A 15 -3.08 13.16 10.03
CA LEU A 15 -3.97 12.79 11.13
C LEU A 15 -3.57 13.49 12.44
N GLU A 16 -2.28 13.57 12.79
CA GLU A 16 -1.82 14.27 14.00
C GLU A 16 -2.26 15.73 14.02
N ARG A 17 -2.30 16.40 12.85
CA ARG A 17 -2.82 17.77 12.72
C ARG A 17 -4.34 17.85 12.93
N VAL A 18 -5.11 16.82 12.58
CA VAL A 18 -6.55 16.81 12.85
C VAL A 18 -6.82 16.59 14.34
N PHE A 19 -6.19 15.58 14.95
CA PHE A 19 -6.37 15.27 16.38
C PHE A 19 -5.86 16.38 17.30
N ARG A 20 -4.71 17.02 17.00
CA ARG A 20 -4.21 18.17 17.80
C ARG A 20 -5.08 19.43 17.70
N ASN A 21 -5.95 19.53 16.70
CA ASN A 21 -6.90 20.64 16.55
C ASN A 21 -8.34 20.25 16.92
N GLN A 22 -8.54 19.08 17.54
CA GLN A 22 -9.88 18.52 17.82
C GLN A 22 -10.73 19.44 18.72
N GLU A 23 -10.14 20.19 19.65
CA GLU A 23 -10.86 21.13 20.52
C GLU A 23 -11.55 22.28 19.74
N LEU A 24 -11.07 22.56 18.52
CA LEU A 24 -11.61 23.59 17.63
C LEU A 24 -12.59 23.03 16.58
N ILE A 25 -12.92 21.73 16.63
CA ILE A 25 -13.65 21.01 15.59
C ILE A 25 -14.75 20.14 16.22
N ILE A 26 -15.99 20.30 15.76
CA ILE A 26 -17.11 19.46 16.21
C ILE A 26 -16.79 17.98 15.90
N GLY A 27 -16.97 17.07 16.87
CA GLY A 27 -16.50 15.67 16.75
C GLY A 27 -17.00 14.88 15.52
N LYS A 28 -18.12 15.29 14.89
CA LYS A 28 -18.56 14.76 13.60
C LYS A 28 -17.64 15.17 12.45
N ASP A 29 -17.26 16.44 12.39
CA ASP A 29 -16.30 16.97 11.40
C ASP A 29 -14.91 16.37 11.58
N VAL A 30 -14.50 16.04 12.82
CA VAL A 30 -13.23 15.33 13.09
C VAL A 30 -13.21 13.99 12.35
N ARG A 31 -14.25 13.15 12.53
CA ARG A 31 -14.36 11.86 11.82
C ARG A 31 -14.41 12.05 10.30
N SER A 32 -15.21 13.00 9.81
CA SER A 32 -15.31 13.29 8.37
C SER A 32 -13.96 13.68 7.76
N ARG A 33 -13.19 14.56 8.43
CA ARG A 33 -11.85 14.97 7.99
C ARG A 33 -10.84 13.82 8.04
N VAL A 34 -10.85 13.01 9.10
CA VAL A 34 -10.01 11.80 9.20
C VAL A 34 -10.29 10.86 8.02
N ASN A 35 -11.56 10.58 7.72
CA ASN A 35 -11.94 9.71 6.61
C ASN A 35 -11.60 10.33 5.24
N GLU A 36 -11.69 11.65 5.08
CA GLU A 36 -11.25 12.37 3.87
C GLU A 36 -9.74 12.23 3.63
N TYR A 37 -8.90 12.49 4.64
CA TYR A 37 -7.45 12.32 4.54
C TYR A 37 -7.06 10.86 4.22
N VAL A 38 -7.70 9.90 4.88
CA VAL A 38 -7.47 8.46 4.67
C VAL A 38 -7.92 8.03 3.26
N ALA A 39 -9.12 8.42 2.82
CA ALA A 39 -9.63 8.11 1.48
C ALA A 39 -8.76 8.73 0.37
N LYS A 40 -8.29 9.97 0.55
CA LYS A 40 -7.36 10.63 -0.36
C LYS A 40 -6.02 9.87 -0.40
N TRP A 41 -5.44 9.56 0.75
CA TRP A 41 -4.15 8.86 0.82
C TRP A 41 -4.20 7.49 0.16
N PHE A 42 -5.26 6.71 0.40
CA PHE A 42 -5.45 5.41 -0.25
C PHE A 42 -5.63 5.54 -1.77
N LYS A 43 -6.39 6.54 -2.25
CA LYS A 43 -6.53 6.82 -3.69
C LYS A 43 -5.19 7.16 -4.33
N ASP A 44 -4.39 8.00 -3.68
CA ASP A 44 -3.10 8.47 -4.20
C ASP A 44 -2.04 7.36 -4.22
N HIS A 45 -2.02 6.48 -3.20
CA HIS A 45 -1.05 5.39 -3.08
C HIS A 45 -1.54 4.03 -3.63
N ARG A 46 -2.79 3.95 -4.12
CA ARG A 46 -3.43 2.71 -4.61
C ARG A 46 -2.52 1.88 -5.51
N GLY A 47 -1.92 2.50 -6.53
CA GLY A 47 -1.08 1.81 -7.52
C GLY A 47 0.21 1.21 -6.96
N ARG A 48 0.62 1.58 -5.73
CA ARG A 48 1.67 0.87 -4.98
C ARG A 48 1.07 -0.20 -4.07
N LEU A 49 -0.01 0.09 -3.34
CA LEU A 49 -0.64 -0.87 -2.43
C LEU A 49 -1.25 -2.10 -3.14
N ASP A 50 -1.72 -1.93 -4.38
CA ASP A 50 -2.23 -3.01 -5.24
C ASP A 50 -1.13 -3.77 -6.03
N ALA A 51 0.15 -3.40 -5.92
CA ALA A 51 1.25 -4.10 -6.61
C ALA A 51 1.60 -5.43 -5.92
N TRP A 52 1.92 -6.47 -6.69
CA TRP A 52 2.03 -7.85 -6.18
C TRP A 52 3.24 -8.08 -5.26
N ASP A 53 4.27 -7.24 -5.39
CA ASP A 53 5.52 -7.19 -4.61
C ASP A 53 5.50 -6.04 -3.57
N THR A 54 4.33 -5.58 -3.14
CA THR A 54 4.17 -4.66 -1.99
C THR A 54 3.55 -5.44 -0.83
N ALA A 55 4.15 -5.32 0.35
CA ALA A 55 3.60 -5.95 1.55
C ALA A 55 2.44 -5.10 2.12
N SER A 56 1.27 -5.16 1.49
CA SER A 56 0.13 -4.27 1.75
C SER A 56 -0.39 -4.37 3.19
N GLU A 57 -0.44 -5.60 3.69
CA GLU A 57 -0.76 -6.02 5.04
C GLU A 57 0.24 -5.50 6.07
N VAL A 58 1.53 -5.43 5.72
CA VAL A 58 2.55 -4.80 6.57
C VAL A 58 2.28 -3.31 6.70
N VAL A 59 2.01 -2.60 5.58
CA VAL A 59 1.63 -1.18 5.61
C VAL A 59 0.39 -0.94 6.47
N MET A 60 -0.63 -1.81 6.36
CA MET A 60 -1.84 -1.72 7.20
C MET A 60 -1.55 -1.97 8.68
N SER A 61 -0.66 -2.92 9.02
CA SER A 61 -0.27 -3.17 10.42
C SER A 61 0.56 -2.01 11.01
N MET A 62 1.42 -1.37 10.20
CA MET A 62 2.14 -0.17 10.63
C MET A 62 1.24 1.04 10.81
N LEU A 63 0.07 1.11 10.18
CA LEU A 63 -0.92 2.15 10.46
C LEU A 63 -1.67 1.94 11.79
N ARG A 64 -1.50 0.77 12.43
CA ARG A 64 -2.20 0.33 13.66
C ARG A 64 -1.30 -0.56 14.55
N PRO A 65 -0.13 -0.08 15.01
CA PRO A 65 0.80 -0.92 15.76
C PRO A 65 0.22 -1.51 17.05
N GLU A 66 -0.80 -0.88 17.65
CA GLU A 66 -1.54 -1.40 18.80
C GLU A 66 -2.23 -2.75 18.52
N GLN A 67 -2.52 -3.07 17.25
CA GLN A 67 -3.15 -4.34 16.84
C GLN A 67 -2.13 -5.48 16.63
N GLN A 68 -0.83 -5.19 16.56
CA GLN A 68 0.25 -6.19 16.41
C GLN A 68 0.52 -6.95 17.73
N VAL A 69 -0.46 -7.65 18.30
CA VAL A 69 -0.33 -8.33 19.61
C VAL A 69 0.52 -9.61 19.57
N ASP A 70 0.84 -10.09 18.36
CA ASP A 70 1.68 -11.24 18.05
C ASP A 70 3.18 -11.02 18.34
N ARG A 71 3.64 -9.77 18.24
CA ARG A 71 5.06 -9.40 18.29
C ARG A 71 5.40 -8.60 19.55
N VAL A 72 6.32 -9.09 20.37
CA VAL A 72 6.86 -8.34 21.51
C VAL A 72 8.30 -7.94 21.21
N TYR A 73 8.60 -6.64 21.30
CA TYR A 73 9.94 -6.13 21.05
C TYR A 73 10.80 -6.02 22.34
N SER A 74 10.17 -5.93 23.51
CA SER A 74 10.80 -5.64 24.82
C SER A 74 11.70 -4.39 24.83
N ILE A 75 11.38 -3.42 23.97
CA ILE A 75 12.02 -2.11 23.91
C ILE A 75 11.16 -1.13 24.72
N THR A 76 11.78 -0.40 25.67
CA THR A 76 11.12 0.65 26.45
C THR A 76 11.53 2.02 25.91
N SER A 77 10.84 3.08 26.34
CA SER A 77 11.21 4.46 26.02
C SER A 77 12.65 4.79 26.44
N GLU A 78 13.13 4.24 27.56
CA GLU A 78 14.49 4.44 28.06
C GLU A 78 15.55 3.69 27.25
N SER A 79 15.29 2.44 26.84
CA SER A 79 16.26 1.71 26.00
C SER A 79 16.28 2.28 24.58
N LEU A 80 15.13 2.66 24.04
CA LEU A 80 15.03 3.32 22.74
C LEU A 80 15.69 4.71 22.71
N GLU A 81 15.54 5.50 23.78
CA GLU A 81 16.26 6.77 23.96
C GLU A 81 17.78 6.58 23.82
N LEU A 82 18.34 5.54 24.45
CA LEU A 82 19.77 5.22 24.38
C LEU A 82 20.21 4.73 23.00
N VAL A 83 19.38 3.92 22.32
CA VAL A 83 19.63 3.49 20.93
C VAL A 83 19.68 4.70 19.99
N ILE A 84 18.67 5.58 20.04
CA ILE A 84 18.60 6.77 19.18
C ILE A 84 19.74 7.74 19.50
N ALA A 85 20.07 7.94 20.78
CA ALA A 85 21.17 8.83 21.17
C ALA A 85 22.54 8.38 20.62
N ARG A 86 22.79 7.06 20.59
CA ARG A 86 23.98 6.45 19.98
C ARG A 86 23.95 6.54 18.46
N ALA A 87 22.87 6.09 17.84
CA ALA A 87 22.70 6.04 16.38
C ALA A 87 22.84 7.42 15.71
N LEU A 88 22.34 8.47 16.35
CA LEU A 88 22.43 9.84 15.85
C LEU A 88 23.68 10.59 16.35
N SER A 89 24.56 9.94 17.12
CA SER A 89 25.78 10.50 17.72
C SER A 89 25.54 11.85 18.41
N LEU A 90 24.53 11.90 19.29
CA LEU A 90 24.09 13.15 19.92
C LEU A 90 25.18 13.73 20.85
N SER A 91 25.36 15.05 20.79
CA SER A 91 26.14 15.77 21.81
C SER A 91 25.46 15.68 23.19
N ARG A 92 26.19 16.03 24.27
CA ARG A 92 25.64 16.09 25.63
C ARG A 92 24.36 16.95 25.71
N ASP A 93 24.36 18.08 25.02
CA ASP A 93 23.25 19.04 25.06
C ASP A 93 22.07 18.58 24.19
N GLN A 94 22.37 17.94 23.05
CA GLN A 94 21.37 17.29 22.21
C GLN A 94 20.71 16.10 22.93
N TYR A 95 21.49 15.31 23.67
CA TYR A 95 20.95 14.25 24.51
C TYR A 95 20.12 14.81 25.68
N ALA A 96 20.54 15.92 26.29
CA ALA A 96 19.72 16.61 27.29
C ALA A 96 18.38 17.14 26.71
N GLU A 97 18.38 17.63 25.47
CA GLU A 97 17.15 18.00 24.75
C GLU A 97 16.28 16.78 24.43
N LEU A 98 16.87 15.65 23.99
CA LEU A 98 16.15 14.41 23.75
C LEU A 98 15.40 13.98 25.02
N ARG A 99 16.07 13.96 26.18
CA ARG A 99 15.52 13.51 27.48
C ARG A 99 14.36 14.35 28.02
N GLN A 100 14.02 15.49 27.40
CA GLN A 100 12.90 16.35 27.83
C GLN A 100 11.54 15.62 27.80
N TRP A 101 11.38 14.53 27.04
CA TRP A 101 10.15 13.73 27.07
C TRP A 101 9.84 13.17 28.46
N ARG A 102 10.87 12.87 29.27
CA ARG A 102 10.72 12.30 30.63
C ARG A 102 10.05 13.27 31.61
N THR A 103 9.96 14.55 31.27
CA THR A 103 9.44 15.62 32.12
C THR A 103 8.45 16.53 31.37
N SER A 104 7.89 16.08 30.24
CA SER A 104 6.99 16.90 29.41
C SER A 104 5.65 16.21 29.20
N GLU A 105 4.58 16.82 29.72
CA GLU A 105 3.19 16.36 29.55
C GLU A 105 2.70 16.42 28.09
N HIS A 106 3.42 17.08 27.19
CA HIS A 106 2.94 17.41 25.84
C HIS A 106 3.81 16.85 24.70
N VAL A 107 4.99 16.30 25.03
CA VAL A 107 5.95 15.83 24.02
C VAL A 107 6.58 14.50 24.43
N ASP A 108 6.17 13.45 23.73
CA ASP A 108 6.69 12.08 23.79
C ASP A 108 8.16 11.97 23.31
N LEU A 109 8.75 10.78 23.46
CA LEU A 109 10.09 10.49 22.93
C LEU A 109 10.15 10.80 21.43
N GLY A 110 9.18 10.34 20.62
CA GLY A 110 9.16 10.60 19.17
C GLY A 110 9.07 12.08 18.83
N GLY A 111 8.25 12.84 19.56
CA GLY A 111 8.21 14.31 19.46
C GLY A 111 9.56 14.98 19.82
N SER A 112 10.28 14.44 20.80
CA SER A 112 11.62 14.93 21.18
C SER A 112 12.70 14.57 20.16
N VAL A 113 12.62 13.37 19.56
CA VAL A 113 13.45 12.96 18.42
C VAL A 113 13.27 13.94 17.25
N LYS A 114 12.04 14.33 16.91
CA LYS A 114 11.76 15.33 15.85
C LYS A 114 12.38 16.71 16.13
N ARG A 115 12.55 17.11 17.40
CA ARG A 115 13.16 18.39 17.80
C ARG A 115 14.68 18.36 17.76
N VAL A 116 15.31 17.30 18.27
CA VAL A 116 16.78 17.22 18.34
C VAL A 116 17.42 16.86 17.00
N MET A 117 16.79 15.97 16.22
CA MET A 117 17.42 15.39 15.03
C MET A 117 17.87 16.43 13.98
N PRO A 118 17.11 17.51 13.66
CA PRO A 118 17.57 18.56 12.75
C PRO A 118 18.85 19.30 13.18
N LYS A 119 19.22 19.22 14.47
CA LYS A 119 20.41 19.87 15.03
C LYS A 119 21.67 19.01 14.97
N THR A 120 21.55 17.73 14.61
CA THR A 120 22.70 16.82 14.52
C THR A 120 23.50 17.09 13.24
N LYS A 121 24.82 16.93 13.32
CA LYS A 121 25.70 17.07 12.15
C LYS A 121 25.33 16.07 11.03
N TYR A 122 24.73 14.94 11.39
CA TYR A 122 24.30 13.88 10.48
C TYR A 122 23.39 14.38 9.34
N ASN A 123 22.48 15.33 9.62
CA ASN A 123 21.53 15.79 8.61
C ASN A 123 22.15 16.65 7.48
N GLN A 124 23.41 17.07 7.60
CA GLN A 124 24.06 17.94 6.61
C GLN A 124 24.64 17.18 5.40
N SER A 125 24.99 15.91 5.57
CA SER A 125 25.67 15.10 4.53
C SER A 125 24.73 14.38 3.55
N ARG A 126 23.42 14.61 3.67
CA ARG A 126 22.40 13.62 3.23
C ARG A 126 21.92 13.78 1.78
N GLY A 127 22.83 14.00 0.85
CA GLY A 127 22.49 14.17 -0.57
C GLY A 127 22.05 12.90 -1.31
N GLN A 128 22.33 11.71 -0.77
CA GLN A 128 22.24 10.44 -1.55
C GLN A 128 21.78 9.19 -0.74
N THR A 129 21.24 9.32 0.47
CA THR A 129 20.78 8.14 1.24
C THR A 129 19.54 7.51 0.61
N LYS A 130 19.58 6.21 0.30
CA LYS A 130 18.42 5.39 -0.10
C LYS A 130 17.26 5.58 0.90
N ASP A 131 16.05 5.84 0.40
CA ASP A 131 14.84 5.90 1.23
C ASP A 131 14.63 4.61 2.03
N VAL A 132 14.18 4.76 3.28
CA VAL A 132 13.80 3.63 4.14
C VAL A 132 12.42 3.12 3.72
N MET A 133 12.31 1.79 3.60
CA MET A 133 11.10 1.11 3.13
C MET A 133 10.36 0.46 4.29
N VAL A 134 9.05 0.29 4.14
CA VAL A 134 8.19 -0.40 5.13
C VAL A 134 8.63 -1.84 5.34
N GLU A 135 8.96 -2.54 4.25
CA GLU A 135 9.44 -3.93 4.31
C GLU A 135 10.75 -4.05 5.09
N GLU A 136 11.65 -3.07 4.95
CA GLU A 136 12.94 -3.00 5.67
C GLU A 136 12.78 -2.72 7.17
N ILE A 137 11.76 -1.95 7.56
CA ILE A 137 11.41 -1.74 8.97
C ILE A 137 10.74 -3.00 9.53
N GLU A 138 9.86 -3.66 8.77
CA GLU A 138 9.17 -4.87 9.22
C GLU A 138 10.15 -6.02 9.43
N ASP A 139 11.07 -6.28 8.49
CA ASP A 139 12.10 -7.33 8.64
C ASP A 139 12.92 -7.11 9.92
N ALA A 140 13.29 -5.86 10.22
CA ALA A 140 14.03 -5.52 11.44
C ALA A 140 13.20 -5.73 12.71
N LEU A 141 11.94 -5.29 12.74
CA LEU A 141 11.05 -5.47 13.89
C LEU A 141 10.66 -6.94 14.10
N LEU A 142 10.46 -7.69 13.03
CA LEU A 142 10.14 -9.11 13.04
C LEU A 142 11.35 -9.94 13.49
N GLN A 143 12.57 -9.60 13.06
CA GLN A 143 13.81 -10.20 13.57
C GLN A 143 13.97 -9.93 15.08
N ILE A 144 13.70 -8.70 15.55
CA ILE A 144 13.73 -8.37 16.99
C ILE A 144 12.67 -9.18 17.77
N ALA A 145 11.46 -9.29 17.24
CA ALA A 145 10.37 -10.02 17.88
C ALA A 145 10.59 -11.55 17.89
N ALA A 146 11.24 -12.11 16.87
CA ALA A 146 11.47 -13.55 16.75
C ALA A 146 12.40 -14.11 17.84
N PHE A 147 13.35 -13.33 18.34
CA PHE A 147 14.19 -13.73 19.46
C PHE A 147 13.61 -13.38 20.84
N ASN A 148 12.37 -12.87 20.90
CA ASN A 148 11.70 -12.49 22.14
C ASN A 148 10.81 -13.63 22.68
N PRO A 149 11.06 -14.17 23.89
CA PRO A 149 10.25 -15.25 24.47
C PRO A 149 8.77 -14.91 24.72
N SER A 150 8.39 -13.63 24.67
CA SER A 150 7.01 -13.16 24.85
C SER A 150 6.24 -12.93 23.53
N SER A 151 6.87 -13.08 22.36
CA SER A 151 6.18 -13.10 21.07
C SER A 151 5.40 -14.41 20.86
N SER A 152 4.51 -14.45 19.87
CA SER A 152 3.79 -15.68 19.50
C SER A 152 4.72 -16.82 19.05
N ALA A 153 4.24 -18.06 19.10
CA ALA A 153 5.02 -19.23 18.69
C ALA A 153 5.39 -19.19 17.20
N GLU A 154 4.52 -18.62 16.36
CA GLU A 154 4.74 -18.42 14.93
C GLU A 154 5.89 -17.43 14.69
N VAL A 155 5.87 -16.30 15.41
CA VAL A 155 6.94 -15.28 15.36
C VAL A 155 8.26 -15.85 15.88
N GLN A 156 8.25 -16.56 17.02
CA GLN A 156 9.47 -17.19 17.57
C GLN A 156 10.06 -18.26 16.64
N ASN A 157 9.22 -18.99 15.89
CA ASN A 157 9.71 -19.96 14.91
C ASN A 157 10.56 -19.33 13.79
N LEU A 158 10.37 -18.05 13.48
CA LEU A 158 11.15 -17.34 12.46
C LEU A 158 12.61 -17.11 12.89
N ALA A 159 12.97 -17.17 14.18
CA ALA A 159 14.35 -17.02 14.64
C ALA A 159 15.34 -17.99 13.95
N LYS A 160 14.82 -19.14 13.51
CA LYS A 160 15.52 -20.17 12.74
C LYS A 160 16.05 -19.69 11.38
N THR A 161 15.50 -18.61 10.81
CA THR A 161 15.96 -18.06 9.51
C THR A 161 17.16 -17.13 9.65
N TRP A 162 17.28 -16.42 10.77
CA TRP A 162 18.37 -15.47 11.03
C TRP A 162 19.56 -16.07 11.79
N GLY A 163 19.37 -17.18 12.49
CA GLY A 163 20.44 -18.00 13.11
C GLY A 163 21.13 -17.41 14.35
N LYS A 164 21.22 -16.07 14.47
CA LYS A 164 21.76 -15.35 15.64
C LYS A 164 20.80 -14.24 16.05
N HIS A 165 20.66 -14.02 17.35
CA HIS A 165 20.00 -12.85 17.94
C HIS A 165 20.60 -11.55 17.39
N PRO A 166 19.79 -10.58 16.92
CA PRO A 166 20.28 -9.30 16.40
C PRO A 166 20.87 -8.43 17.51
N ASP A 167 21.82 -7.54 17.19
CA ASP A 167 22.03 -6.36 18.04
C ASP A 167 20.92 -5.35 17.73
N GLN A 168 20.02 -5.15 18.69
CA GLN A 168 18.88 -4.24 18.54
C GLN A 168 19.30 -2.78 18.33
N GLY A 169 20.46 -2.38 18.86
CA GLY A 169 20.98 -1.02 18.76
C GLY A 169 21.64 -0.72 17.42
N GLU A 170 22.37 -1.69 16.87
CA GLU A 170 22.93 -1.63 15.51
C GLU A 170 21.79 -1.63 14.47
N LEU A 171 20.92 -2.66 14.52
CA LEU A 171 19.84 -2.89 13.55
C LEU A 171 18.85 -1.71 13.45
N LEU A 172 18.40 -1.17 14.59
CA LEU A 172 17.57 0.03 14.59
C LEU A 172 18.37 1.30 14.29
N GLY A 173 19.64 1.35 14.70
CA GLY A 173 20.51 2.50 14.49
C GLY A 173 20.75 2.81 13.01
N ASP A 174 20.98 1.78 12.19
CA ASP A 174 21.12 1.90 10.73
C ASP A 174 19.84 2.36 10.04
N ILE A 175 18.67 2.12 10.63
CA ILE A 175 17.41 2.69 10.16
C ILE A 175 17.31 4.16 10.59
N TYR A 176 17.47 4.49 11.88
CA TYR A 176 17.38 5.86 12.40
C TYR A 176 18.31 6.84 11.70
N GLN A 177 19.54 6.42 11.40
CA GLN A 177 20.51 7.17 10.60
C GLN A 177 19.95 7.63 9.24
N ARG A 178 19.17 6.79 8.56
CA ARG A 178 18.63 7.05 7.22
C ARG A 178 17.26 7.74 7.20
N LEU A 179 16.66 8.04 8.35
CA LEU A 179 15.35 8.70 8.46
C LEU A 179 15.41 10.22 8.50
N LYS A 180 14.36 10.90 8.03
CA LYS A 180 14.13 12.34 8.25
C LYS A 180 13.59 12.53 9.67
N ALA A 181 13.78 13.70 10.27
CA ALA A 181 13.31 13.99 11.64
C ALA A 181 11.82 13.72 11.87
N ASN A 182 10.99 13.82 10.82
CA ASN A 182 9.57 13.45 10.90
C ASN A 182 9.32 11.94 10.84
N GLU A 183 10.13 11.21 10.07
CA GLU A 183 10.01 9.76 9.92
C GLU A 183 10.55 9.07 11.18
N ALA A 184 11.64 9.56 11.75
CA ALA A 184 12.21 9.07 13.00
C ALA A 184 11.21 9.18 14.19
N LYS A 185 10.40 10.24 14.26
CA LYS A 185 9.26 10.34 15.20
C LYS A 185 8.31 9.16 15.04
N TRP A 186 7.88 8.87 13.82
CA TRP A 186 6.89 7.83 13.57
C TRP A 186 7.46 6.43 13.75
N LEU A 187 8.74 6.19 13.43
CA LEU A 187 9.41 4.93 13.80
C LEU A 187 9.51 4.77 15.32
N THR A 188 9.84 5.84 16.06
CA THR A 188 9.89 5.80 17.53
C THR A 188 8.54 5.37 18.11
N ARG A 189 7.46 5.99 17.63
CA ARG A 189 6.08 5.68 18.02
C ARG A 189 5.62 4.29 17.56
N LEU A 190 6.11 3.80 16.43
CA LEU A 190 5.84 2.46 15.90
C LEU A 190 6.48 1.38 16.79
N ILE A 191 7.75 1.55 17.17
CA ILE A 191 8.47 0.63 18.05
C ILE A 191 7.83 0.56 19.44
N LEU A 192 7.44 1.71 20.00
CA LEU A 192 6.74 1.78 21.30
C LEU A 192 5.26 1.36 21.23
N LYS A 193 4.74 1.10 20.02
CA LYS A 193 3.32 0.80 19.74
C LYS A 193 2.34 1.81 20.32
N ASP A 194 2.72 3.10 20.31
CA ASP A 194 1.83 4.20 20.69
C ASP A 194 1.96 5.38 19.72
N TYR A 195 0.90 5.59 18.94
CA TYR A 195 0.74 6.74 18.05
C TYR A 195 0.18 7.99 18.76
N GLY A 196 0.01 7.91 20.09
CA GLY A 196 -0.45 8.98 20.97
C GLY A 196 -1.88 9.40 20.61
N PRO A 197 -2.12 10.69 20.26
CA PRO A 197 -3.44 11.16 19.90
C PRO A 197 -3.93 10.65 18.53
N VAL A 198 -3.04 10.08 17.69
CA VAL A 198 -3.45 9.54 16.38
C VAL A 198 -4.00 8.14 16.54
N LYS A 199 -5.25 7.93 16.10
CA LYS A 199 -5.85 6.61 15.91
C LYS A 199 -6.38 6.49 14.48
N PHE A 200 -6.02 5.41 13.79
CA PHE A 200 -6.45 5.16 12.42
C PHE A 200 -7.88 4.58 12.41
N PRO A 201 -8.78 5.00 11.50
CA PRO A 201 -10.20 4.63 11.57
C PRO A 201 -10.47 3.13 11.37
N GLU A 202 -11.50 2.64 12.08
CA GLU A 202 -12.03 1.27 12.01
C GLU A 202 -13.54 1.30 12.38
N PRO A 203 -14.44 0.83 11.49
CA PRO A 203 -14.24 0.65 10.07
C PRO A 203 -13.97 1.99 9.36
N ILE A 204 -13.49 1.95 8.11
CA ILE A 204 -13.41 3.16 7.29
C ILE A 204 -14.80 3.43 6.68
N ASP A 205 -15.59 4.26 7.36
CA ASP A 205 -16.91 4.71 6.87
C ASP A 205 -16.72 5.57 5.61
N LEU A 206 -17.00 5.00 4.44
CA LEU A 206 -16.81 5.66 3.13
C LEU A 206 -18.11 5.67 2.33
N ALA A 207 -18.42 6.83 1.73
CA ALA A 207 -19.64 7.02 0.95
C ALA A 207 -19.70 6.08 -0.26
N ALA A 208 -20.90 5.61 -0.61
CA ALA A 208 -21.11 4.72 -1.75
C ALA A 208 -20.66 5.39 -3.07
N GLY A 209 -19.45 5.05 -3.54
CA GLY A 209 -18.83 5.67 -4.73
C GLY A 209 -17.31 5.53 -4.81
N HIS A 210 -16.60 5.21 -3.72
CA HIS A 210 -15.13 5.09 -3.70
C HIS A 210 -14.59 3.80 -4.38
N SER A 211 -14.67 3.72 -5.71
CA SER A 211 -14.05 2.67 -6.54
C SER A 211 -12.50 2.74 -6.61
N PHE A 212 -11.88 3.53 -5.75
CA PHE A 212 -10.46 3.92 -5.78
C PHE A 212 -9.62 3.29 -4.66
N LEU A 213 -10.22 2.43 -3.84
CA LEU A 213 -9.57 1.82 -2.69
C LEU A 213 -8.70 0.62 -3.14
N PRO A 214 -7.52 0.41 -2.52
CA PRO A 214 -6.73 -0.79 -2.73
C PRO A 214 -7.39 -2.02 -2.10
N ASN A 215 -6.95 -3.20 -2.54
CA ASN A 215 -7.53 -4.49 -2.14
C ASN A 215 -7.30 -4.86 -0.66
N CYS A 216 -6.42 -4.14 0.05
CA CYS A 216 -6.08 -4.37 1.47
C CYS A 216 -7.05 -3.70 2.47
N ILE A 217 -8.25 -3.28 2.05
CA ILE A 217 -9.22 -2.55 2.89
C ILE A 217 -10.58 -3.24 2.93
N SER A 218 -11.07 -3.52 4.14
CA SER A 218 -12.48 -3.80 4.42
C SER A 218 -13.27 -2.50 4.57
N VAL A 219 -14.37 -2.34 3.83
CA VAL A 219 -15.17 -1.10 3.77
C VAL A 219 -16.58 -1.36 4.30
N ASN A 220 -17.08 -0.49 5.18
CA ASN A 220 -18.48 -0.51 5.58
C ASN A 220 -19.28 0.44 4.66
N VAL A 221 -20.01 -0.14 3.69
CA VAL A 221 -20.77 0.65 2.70
C VAL A 221 -22.19 0.91 3.20
N GLN A 222 -22.42 2.10 3.75
CA GLN A 222 -23.77 2.55 4.07
C GLN A 222 -24.52 2.89 2.78
N ILE A 223 -25.36 1.97 2.30
CA ILE A 223 -26.26 2.18 1.16
C ILE A 223 -27.45 3.02 1.66
N PRO A 224 -27.68 4.25 1.15
CA PRO A 224 -28.83 5.04 1.57
C PRO A 224 -30.13 4.37 1.09
N SER A 225 -31.04 4.10 2.04
CA SER A 225 -32.30 3.37 1.79
C SER A 225 -33.36 4.17 1.02
N SER A 226 -33.14 5.48 0.81
CA SER A 226 -34.00 6.32 -0.02
C SER A 226 -33.74 6.05 -1.51
N THR A 227 -34.48 5.09 -2.08
CA THR A 227 -34.59 4.92 -3.53
C THR A 227 -34.97 6.28 -4.16
N PRO A 228 -34.14 6.88 -5.03
CA PRO A 228 -34.54 8.09 -5.74
C PRO A 228 -35.79 7.76 -6.57
N PRO A 229 -36.83 8.61 -6.57
CA PRO A 229 -38.10 8.28 -7.22
C PRO A 229 -37.85 7.97 -8.70
N ALA A 230 -38.34 6.81 -9.15
CA ALA A 230 -38.07 6.31 -10.49
C ALA A 230 -38.74 7.21 -11.53
N ILE A 231 -37.96 8.14 -12.11
CA ILE A 231 -38.39 9.02 -13.20
C ILE A 231 -38.66 8.14 -14.43
N ARG A 232 -39.90 7.65 -14.54
CA ARG A 232 -40.42 7.03 -15.75
C ARG A 232 -40.38 8.07 -16.86
N ARG A 233 -39.48 7.90 -17.82
CA ARG A 233 -39.63 8.53 -19.13
C ARG A 233 -40.80 7.84 -19.82
N GLU A 234 -41.96 8.48 -19.82
CA GLU A 234 -43.05 8.11 -20.70
C GLU A 234 -42.62 8.37 -22.15
N GLY A 235 -42.71 7.36 -23.02
CA GLY A 235 -42.15 7.43 -24.36
C GLY A 235 -41.97 6.09 -25.06
N SER A 236 -43.08 5.52 -25.54
CA SER A 236 -43.19 4.54 -26.65
C SER A 236 -42.23 3.33 -26.70
N GLY A 237 -42.75 2.11 -26.56
CA GLY A 237 -42.05 0.89 -26.98
C GLY A 237 -42.58 -0.42 -26.39
N MET A 238 -43.51 -1.08 -27.08
CA MET A 238 -44.05 -2.39 -26.66
C MET A 238 -43.09 -3.55 -26.99
N ILE A 239 -42.95 -4.52 -26.07
CA ILE A 239 -43.07 -5.96 -26.36
C ILE A 239 -43.90 -6.60 -25.21
N ARG A 240 -44.53 -7.75 -25.48
CA ARG A 240 -45.71 -8.29 -24.77
C ARG A 240 -45.47 -9.72 -24.25
N GLY A 241 -46.09 -10.07 -23.12
CA GLY A 241 -46.21 -11.45 -22.61
C GLY A 241 -45.24 -11.79 -21.45
N ILE A 242 -45.57 -12.73 -20.55
CA ILE A 242 -46.76 -13.60 -20.42
C ILE A 242 -47.25 -13.56 -18.96
N ALA A 243 -48.54 -13.81 -18.71
CA ALA A 243 -49.18 -13.63 -17.41
C ALA A 243 -49.61 -14.96 -16.74
N SER A 244 -49.73 -14.91 -15.41
CA SER A 244 -50.63 -15.71 -14.57
C SER A 244 -50.67 -14.98 -13.21
N SER A 245 -51.77 -14.76 -12.49
CA SER A 245 -53.21 -14.95 -12.70
C SER A 245 -53.85 -14.44 -11.39
N ASN A 246 -54.48 -13.26 -11.46
CA ASN A 246 -55.30 -12.66 -10.38
C ASN A 246 -56.62 -13.47 -10.18
N PRO A 247 -57.54 -13.19 -9.20
CA PRO A 247 -57.81 -11.86 -8.60
C PRO A 247 -58.22 -11.79 -7.10
N ASN A 248 -58.33 -10.55 -6.59
CA ASN A 248 -59.18 -10.17 -5.44
C ASN A 248 -60.68 -10.12 -5.84
N PRO A 249 -61.61 -9.88 -4.89
CA PRO A 249 -62.25 -8.56 -4.92
C PRO A 249 -62.48 -7.87 -3.55
N LEU A 250 -62.61 -6.55 -3.60
CA LEU A 250 -63.18 -5.62 -2.59
C LEU A 250 -64.56 -5.12 -3.17
N PRO A 251 -65.30 -4.07 -2.69
CA PRO A 251 -65.03 -3.09 -1.61
C PRO A 251 -66.26 -2.55 -0.78
N ILE A 252 -65.96 -1.57 0.10
CA ILE A 252 -66.76 -0.45 0.71
C ILE A 252 -67.85 -0.66 1.82
N PRO A 253 -68.01 0.31 2.79
CA PRO A 253 -68.88 0.22 4.01
C PRO A 253 -70.03 1.28 4.06
N PRO A 254 -70.78 1.45 5.19
CA PRO A 254 -70.58 2.66 6.04
C PRO A 254 -70.96 2.51 7.57
N THR A 255 -71.20 3.65 8.24
CA THR A 255 -71.58 3.96 9.66
C THR A 255 -73.11 4.10 9.88
N PRO A 256 -73.69 4.50 11.07
CA PRO A 256 -73.22 4.62 12.49
C PRO A 256 -74.22 4.10 13.58
N SER A 257 -73.89 4.17 14.89
CA SER A 257 -74.84 4.48 16.02
C SER A 257 -74.16 4.61 17.41
N ILE A 258 -74.81 5.33 18.35
CA ILE A 258 -74.38 5.87 19.68
C ILE A 258 -75.66 6.05 20.54
N PRO A 259 -75.71 6.10 21.91
CA PRO A 259 -74.68 6.12 22.99
C PRO A 259 -74.71 4.81 23.84
N SER A 260 -74.39 4.63 25.15
CA SER A 260 -74.16 5.43 26.40
C SER A 260 -73.15 4.66 27.31
N SER A 261 -72.81 4.90 28.60
CA SER A 261 -73.15 5.81 29.74
C SER A 261 -72.05 5.58 30.84
N SER A 262 -71.86 6.29 31.97
CA SER A 262 -72.27 7.60 32.56
C SER A 262 -71.48 7.83 33.90
N ILE A 263 -71.87 8.81 34.76
CA ILE A 263 -71.45 9.04 36.18
C ILE A 263 -70.03 9.62 36.47
N SER A 264 -70.04 10.96 36.67
CA SER A 264 -69.47 11.74 37.81
C SER A 264 -67.96 11.90 38.10
N LEU A 265 -67.63 13.15 38.48
CA LEU A 265 -66.34 13.66 39.00
C LEU A 265 -66.30 13.68 40.55
N PRO A 266 -65.18 14.08 41.19
CA PRO A 266 -65.09 15.47 41.65
C PRO A 266 -63.75 16.20 41.34
N VAL A 267 -63.64 17.47 41.73
CA VAL A 267 -62.69 18.47 41.17
C VAL A 267 -61.90 19.25 42.26
N LYS A 268 -60.63 19.58 41.96
CA LYS A 268 -59.88 20.83 42.30
C LYS A 268 -58.57 20.83 41.47
N SER A 269 -58.16 21.83 40.66
CA SER A 269 -57.99 23.29 40.89
C SER A 269 -56.70 23.60 41.70
N THR A 270 -55.79 24.53 41.35
CA THR A 270 -55.96 25.80 40.60
C THR A 270 -54.66 26.42 40.02
N LYS A 271 -54.78 27.19 38.92
CA LYS A 271 -54.02 28.42 38.50
C LYS A 271 -52.54 28.40 37.99
N ARG A 272 -52.29 29.35 37.07
CA ARG A 272 -51.01 29.81 36.46
C ARG A 272 -50.45 31.04 37.19
N THR A 273 -49.15 31.35 37.03
CA THR A 273 -48.65 32.72 36.68
C THR A 273 -47.21 32.75 36.12
N HIS A 274 -47.00 33.59 35.10
CA HIS A 274 -45.72 34.24 34.68
C HIS A 274 -45.72 35.69 35.27
N PRO A 275 -44.71 36.61 35.13
CA PRO A 275 -43.65 36.74 34.07
C PRO A 275 -42.26 37.34 34.51
N ARG A 276 -41.45 37.76 33.50
CA ARG A 276 -40.39 38.81 33.45
C ARG A 276 -38.90 38.53 33.84
N ASP A 277 -38.06 38.54 32.80
CA ASP A 277 -36.97 39.50 32.46
C ASP A 277 -36.01 40.08 33.53
N ILE A 278 -34.68 39.91 33.33
CA ILE A 278 -33.65 40.97 33.08
C ILE A 278 -32.21 40.37 33.09
N PRO A 279 -31.23 40.86 32.29
CA PRO A 279 -29.92 40.22 32.10
C PRO A 279 -28.73 40.85 32.88
N ILE A 280 -27.64 40.09 33.05
CA ILE A 280 -26.32 40.57 33.52
C ILE A 280 -25.19 39.98 32.65
N SER A 281 -24.08 40.70 32.49
CA SER A 281 -22.90 40.36 31.65
C SER A 281 -21.58 40.47 32.47
N PRO A 282 -20.36 40.29 31.92
CA PRO A 282 -19.27 39.59 32.63
C PRO A 282 -18.33 40.47 33.48
N PRO A 283 -17.54 39.85 34.39
CA PRO A 283 -16.37 40.48 34.99
C PRO A 283 -15.16 40.49 34.02
N ARG A 284 -14.27 41.48 34.15
CA ARG A 284 -13.10 41.68 33.29
C ARG A 284 -11.92 42.23 34.11
N ILE A 285 -10.73 41.62 33.99
CA ILE A 285 -9.39 42.15 34.36
C ILE A 285 -9.15 42.49 35.85
N ARG A 286 -8.08 41.92 36.43
CA ARG A 286 -6.90 42.72 36.88
C ARG A 286 -5.62 41.90 37.01
N ARG A 287 -4.51 42.53 36.65
CA ARG A 287 -3.14 42.11 36.96
C ARG A 287 -2.73 42.68 38.33
N ALA A 288 -1.80 42.03 39.00
CA ALA A 288 -0.90 42.65 39.97
C ALA A 288 0.52 42.12 39.71
N ALA A 289 1.55 42.93 39.95
CA ALA A 289 2.95 42.55 39.75
C ALA A 289 3.85 43.38 40.67
N THR A 290 4.51 42.69 41.60
CA THR A 290 5.60 43.14 42.52
C THR A 290 6.01 41.91 43.34
N ASP A 291 7.21 41.75 43.91
CA ASP A 291 8.56 42.23 43.58
C ASP A 291 9.54 41.50 44.55
N GLN A 292 10.86 41.66 44.35
CA GLN A 292 11.96 41.35 45.28
C GLN A 292 12.34 39.86 45.52
N GLY A 293 13.67 39.64 45.62
CA GLY A 293 14.29 38.44 46.21
C GLY A 293 14.64 38.67 47.70
N PRO A 294 15.69 38.02 48.28
CA PRO A 294 17.01 37.90 47.65
C PRO A 294 17.69 36.50 47.81
N ASN A 295 18.98 36.47 47.45
CA ASN A 295 19.92 35.33 47.53
C ASN A 295 19.90 34.52 48.83
N LEU A 296 20.28 33.23 48.70
CA LEU A 296 21.37 32.69 49.52
C LEU A 296 22.14 31.59 48.76
N SER A 297 23.47 31.61 48.87
CA SER A 297 24.39 30.67 48.22
C SER A 297 24.92 29.64 49.23
N ILE A 298 24.98 28.36 48.83
CA ILE A 298 25.68 27.32 49.62
C ILE A 298 26.63 26.55 48.70
N VAL A 299 27.92 26.66 49.02
CA VAL A 299 28.98 25.80 48.48
C VAL A 299 29.11 24.57 49.38
N ARG A 300 29.25 23.38 48.79
CA ARG A 300 29.89 22.24 49.48
C ARG A 300 30.63 21.33 48.50
N SER A 301 31.71 20.73 48.99
CA SER A 301 32.80 20.16 48.20
C SER A 301 32.84 18.62 48.18
N LEU A 302 33.71 18.07 47.34
CA LEU A 302 34.04 16.65 47.18
C LEU A 302 34.35 15.90 48.49
N PRO A 303 34.26 14.55 48.47
CA PRO A 303 35.51 13.76 48.39
C PRO A 303 35.74 12.95 47.10
N LYS A 304 37.02 12.73 46.80
CA LYS A 304 37.61 11.63 46.00
C LYS A 304 37.83 10.41 46.94
N ALA A 305 38.18 9.18 46.59
CA ALA A 305 38.65 8.48 45.37
C ALA A 305 38.27 6.96 45.54
N PRO A 306 38.93 5.91 44.97
CA PRO A 306 40.04 5.84 43.99
C PRO A 306 39.74 4.97 42.73
N VAL A 307 40.73 4.88 41.85
CA VAL A 307 40.81 3.96 40.69
C VAL A 307 42.19 3.28 40.73
N PRO A 308 42.31 1.96 40.45
CA PRO A 308 43.59 1.31 40.20
C PRO A 308 43.99 1.45 38.71
N ASP A 309 45.29 1.62 38.48
CA ASP A 309 45.88 1.96 37.17
C ASP A 309 46.80 0.83 36.65
N THR A 310 47.54 1.05 35.55
CA THR A 310 48.55 0.15 34.94
C THR A 310 47.96 -1.08 34.18
N THR A 311 48.50 -1.54 33.03
CA THR A 311 49.87 -1.39 32.49
C THR A 311 49.92 -1.23 30.96
N VAL A 312 50.94 -0.53 30.47
CA VAL A 312 51.27 -0.31 29.04
C VAL A 312 52.03 -1.50 28.44
N GLN A 313 51.81 -1.81 27.15
CA GLN A 313 52.83 -2.47 26.32
C GLN A 313 52.75 -2.03 24.84
N SER A 314 53.82 -2.30 24.08
CA SER A 314 54.23 -1.53 22.89
C SER A 314 54.07 -2.25 21.54
N SER A 315 54.12 -1.47 20.45
CA SER A 315 54.23 -1.97 19.07
C SER A 315 55.52 -2.76 18.80
N PRO A 316 55.55 -3.55 17.71
CA PRO A 316 56.71 -3.50 16.82
C PRO A 316 56.38 -3.34 15.31
N VAL A 317 57.46 -3.28 14.52
CA VAL A 317 57.57 -2.82 13.12
C VAL A 317 57.19 -3.91 12.08
N ARG A 318 56.98 -3.48 10.82
CA ARG A 318 56.80 -4.31 9.60
C ARG A 318 57.97 -5.27 9.33
N PRO A 319 57.80 -6.19 8.35
CA PRO A 319 58.68 -6.14 7.17
C PRO A 319 57.94 -5.99 5.82
N ILE A 320 58.72 -5.90 4.73
CA ILE A 320 58.26 -5.67 3.34
C ILE A 320 58.87 -6.75 2.44
N LEU A 321 58.08 -7.37 1.56
CA LEU A 321 58.42 -7.89 0.21
C LEU A 321 57.16 -8.55 -0.39
N GLY A 322 56.95 -8.61 -1.71
CA GLY A 322 57.76 -8.08 -2.81
C GLY A 322 56.95 -7.85 -4.09
N SER A 323 57.56 -7.17 -5.07
CA SER A 323 56.94 -6.74 -6.33
C SER A 323 57.25 -7.67 -7.51
N ILE A 324 56.30 -7.85 -8.43
CA ILE A 324 56.58 -8.27 -9.82
C ILE A 324 55.88 -7.30 -10.77
N SER A 325 56.54 -6.95 -11.88
CA SER A 325 56.06 -6.04 -12.92
C SER A 325 56.45 -6.55 -14.31
N SER A 326 55.53 -6.47 -15.27
CA SER A 326 55.73 -6.57 -16.73
C SER A 326 54.40 -6.19 -17.41
N ASN A 327 54.23 -5.01 -18.01
CA ASN A 327 54.73 -4.55 -19.32
C ASN A 327 54.16 -5.32 -20.54
N VAL A 328 53.04 -4.80 -21.06
CA VAL A 328 52.95 -4.08 -22.37
C VAL A 328 53.67 -4.74 -23.56
N PRO A 329 52.93 -5.06 -24.65
CA PRO A 329 52.98 -4.17 -25.83
C PRO A 329 51.65 -3.48 -26.17
N ARG A 330 51.77 -2.28 -26.74
CA ARG A 330 50.68 -1.44 -27.27
C ARG A 330 50.82 -1.39 -28.79
N SER A 331 49.82 -1.84 -29.54
CA SER A 331 49.75 -1.60 -30.99
C SER A 331 48.80 -0.44 -31.29
N SER A 332 49.06 0.29 -32.37
CA SER A 332 48.36 1.50 -32.78
C SER A 332 47.84 1.36 -34.20
N GLN A 333 46.67 1.92 -34.51
CA GLN A 333 46.48 2.93 -35.57
C GLN A 333 45.00 3.29 -35.81
N GLN A 334 44.80 4.51 -36.31
CA GLN A 334 43.77 5.03 -37.23
C GLN A 334 42.29 4.59 -37.00
N ALA A 335 41.34 5.47 -36.67
CA ALA A 335 40.98 6.79 -37.19
C ALA A 335 40.25 6.78 -38.55
N SER A 336 38.93 6.63 -38.51
CA SER A 336 38.00 7.13 -39.52
C SER A 336 36.71 7.60 -38.84
N THR A 337 36.20 8.77 -39.26
CA THR A 337 34.84 9.22 -38.91
C THR A 337 33.94 9.08 -40.13
N PRO A 338 32.63 9.16 -39.95
CA PRO A 338 31.95 10.22 -40.67
C PRO A 338 31.01 11.05 -39.77
N LYS A 339 31.02 12.37 -39.98
CA LYS A 339 29.88 13.23 -39.67
C LYS A 339 28.82 13.03 -40.77
N PHE A 340 27.54 13.18 -40.45
CA PHE A 340 26.65 14.06 -41.20
C PHE A 340 25.48 14.50 -40.30
N SER A 341 24.91 15.65 -40.60
CA SER A 341 23.83 16.31 -39.85
C SER A 341 22.65 16.58 -40.81
N PRO A 342 21.47 17.04 -40.32
CA PRO A 342 20.20 16.73 -41.00
C PRO A 342 19.93 17.59 -42.23
N ALA A 343 19.06 17.07 -43.10
CA ALA A 343 18.40 17.83 -44.15
C ALA A 343 16.87 17.69 -43.98
N GLU A 344 16.19 18.81 -43.85
CA GLU A 344 14.72 18.87 -44.00
C GLU A 344 14.36 18.78 -45.48
N ALA A 345 13.34 17.99 -45.81
CA ALA A 345 12.74 17.99 -47.14
C ALA A 345 11.25 17.71 -47.02
N SER A 346 10.43 18.75 -47.24
CA SER A 346 8.96 18.64 -47.26
C SER A 346 8.51 17.69 -48.37
N GLN A 347 7.60 16.75 -48.06
CA GLN A 347 6.91 15.97 -49.07
C GLN A 347 5.39 16.10 -48.95
N THR A 348 4.79 16.48 -50.08
CA THR A 348 3.38 16.88 -50.23
C THR A 348 2.46 15.66 -50.33
N CYS A 349 1.23 15.79 -49.84
CA CYS A 349 0.22 14.74 -49.95
C CYS A 349 -0.31 14.59 -51.39
N THR A 350 -0.20 13.39 -51.98
CA THR A 350 -0.97 12.97 -53.17
C THR A 350 -1.44 11.52 -53.02
N PRO A 351 -2.71 11.17 -53.31
CA PRO A 351 -3.25 9.82 -53.08
C PRO A 351 -3.02 8.87 -54.27
N SER A 352 -2.24 7.81 -54.08
CA SER A 352 -1.97 6.79 -55.12
C SER A 352 -2.69 5.45 -54.86
N ARG A 353 -3.85 5.30 -55.52
CA ARG A 353 -4.46 4.08 -56.11
C ARG A 353 -4.16 2.69 -55.48
N SER A 354 -5.22 1.96 -55.18
CA SER A 354 -5.23 0.59 -54.63
C SER A 354 -4.42 -0.44 -55.44
N SER A 355 -3.60 -1.23 -54.75
CA SER A 355 -2.98 -2.48 -55.22
C SER A 355 -3.67 -3.71 -54.58
N PRO A 356 -3.60 -4.91 -55.21
CA PRO A 356 -4.44 -6.05 -54.84
C PRO A 356 -4.10 -6.70 -53.51
N ALA A 357 -5.07 -7.44 -52.95
CA ALA A 357 -5.00 -8.03 -51.61
C ALA A 357 -3.82 -9.01 -51.45
N GLN A 358 -2.83 -8.62 -50.64
CA GLN A 358 -1.80 -9.52 -50.15
C GLN A 358 -2.45 -10.66 -49.34
N LYS A 359 -2.02 -11.91 -49.59
CA LYS A 359 -2.39 -13.04 -48.72
C LYS A 359 -1.89 -12.75 -47.29
N PRO A 360 -2.72 -12.96 -46.25
CA PRO A 360 -2.32 -12.62 -44.89
C PRO A 360 -1.10 -13.43 -44.46
N SER A 361 -0.13 -12.76 -43.84
CA SER A 361 1.12 -13.37 -43.36
C SER A 361 0.84 -14.56 -42.43
N PRO A 362 1.59 -15.68 -42.55
CA PRO A 362 1.31 -16.88 -41.77
C PRO A 362 1.37 -16.58 -40.26
N LEU A 363 0.29 -16.93 -39.56
CA LEU A 363 0.20 -16.73 -38.11
C LEU A 363 1.24 -17.59 -37.40
N ARG A 364 2.25 -16.94 -36.83
CA ARG A 364 3.22 -17.58 -35.93
C ARG A 364 2.54 -17.93 -34.62
N ILE A 365 2.52 -19.22 -34.29
CA ILE A 365 2.06 -19.76 -33.01
C ILE A 365 3.21 -20.59 -32.44
N ALA A 366 3.70 -20.22 -31.25
CA ALA A 366 4.66 -21.02 -30.51
C ALA A 366 3.94 -22.02 -29.59
N GLY A 367 4.66 -23.03 -29.10
CA GLY A 367 4.13 -24.07 -28.21
C GLY A 367 3.50 -25.26 -28.93
N HIS A 368 3.85 -26.45 -28.46
CA HIS A 368 3.54 -27.73 -29.10
C HIS A 368 2.24 -28.38 -28.56
N GLY A 369 1.90 -28.13 -27.29
CA GLY A 369 0.61 -28.48 -26.69
C GLY A 369 0.66 -29.43 -25.48
N THR A 370 1.86 -29.85 -25.04
CA THR A 370 2.07 -30.81 -23.95
C THR A 370 3.00 -30.23 -22.87
N CYS A 371 2.58 -30.25 -21.60
CA CYS A 371 3.42 -29.75 -20.51
C CYS A 371 4.56 -30.72 -20.16
N GLN A 372 5.75 -30.20 -19.88
CA GLN A 372 6.93 -30.96 -19.48
C GLN A 372 6.90 -31.39 -18.01
N LEU A 373 6.00 -30.80 -17.19
CA LEU A 373 5.86 -31.09 -15.75
C LEU A 373 4.75 -32.11 -15.49
N LEU A 374 3.56 -31.89 -16.05
CA LEU A 374 2.34 -32.69 -15.77
C LEU A 374 1.64 -33.26 -17.03
N LEU A 375 2.28 -33.20 -18.21
CA LEU A 375 1.72 -33.67 -19.49
C LEU A 375 0.32 -33.12 -19.77
N GLU A 376 -0.73 -33.94 -19.59
CA GLU A 376 -2.13 -33.57 -19.79
C GLU A 376 -2.79 -32.93 -18.56
N ALA A 377 -2.30 -33.25 -17.36
CA ALA A 377 -2.84 -32.77 -16.08
C ALA A 377 -2.42 -31.32 -15.71
N CYS A 378 -1.60 -30.68 -16.54
CA CYS A 378 -1.21 -29.29 -16.38
C CYS A 378 -2.43 -28.35 -16.36
N MET A 379 -2.43 -27.37 -15.47
CA MET A 379 -3.58 -26.46 -15.32
C MET A 379 -3.80 -25.52 -16.51
N PHE A 380 -2.84 -25.46 -17.45
CA PHE A 380 -2.95 -24.70 -18.70
C PHE A 380 -3.36 -25.56 -19.90
N THR A 381 -3.64 -26.86 -19.73
CA THR A 381 -4.14 -27.74 -20.79
C THR A 381 -5.41 -27.16 -21.43
N GLY A 382 -5.36 -26.88 -22.74
CA GLY A 382 -6.47 -26.23 -23.46
C GLY A 382 -6.52 -24.69 -23.35
N CYS A 383 -5.49 -24.04 -22.81
CA CYS A 383 -5.32 -22.59 -22.90
C CYS A 383 -4.58 -22.17 -24.18
N LEU A 384 -4.88 -20.97 -24.69
CA LEU A 384 -4.12 -20.28 -25.73
C LEU A 384 -3.86 -18.86 -25.25
N PHE A 385 -2.58 -18.53 -25.05
CA PHE A 385 -2.14 -17.24 -24.56
C PHE A 385 -1.87 -16.27 -25.71
N ILE A 386 -2.32 -15.04 -25.55
CA ILE A 386 -1.73 -13.88 -26.23
C ILE A 386 -0.85 -13.11 -25.24
N VAL A 387 0.38 -12.82 -25.66
CA VAL A 387 1.41 -12.21 -24.82
C VAL A 387 1.60 -10.74 -25.21
N SER A 388 1.58 -9.85 -24.23
CA SER A 388 1.73 -8.41 -24.47
C SER A 388 3.15 -8.01 -24.92
N PRO A 389 3.31 -6.97 -25.77
CA PRO A 389 4.63 -6.59 -26.30
C PRO A 389 5.69 -6.26 -25.25
N CYS A 390 5.30 -5.79 -24.06
CA CYS A 390 6.23 -5.42 -22.99
C CYS A 390 6.83 -6.61 -22.22
N ILE A 391 6.31 -7.83 -22.42
CA ILE A 391 6.85 -9.08 -21.86
C ILE A 391 7.22 -10.11 -22.93
N ALA A 392 6.74 -9.94 -24.17
CA ALA A 392 7.17 -10.73 -25.32
C ALA A 392 8.68 -10.55 -25.66
N THR A 393 9.34 -9.57 -25.04
CA THR A 393 10.79 -9.34 -25.10
C THR A 393 11.56 -9.98 -23.94
N THR A 394 10.91 -10.68 -23.02
CA THR A 394 11.54 -11.33 -21.85
C THR A 394 11.93 -12.77 -22.20
N PRO A 395 13.22 -13.11 -22.39
CA PRO A 395 13.62 -14.40 -22.96
C PRO A 395 13.14 -15.58 -22.10
N TRP A 396 13.45 -15.58 -20.80
CA TRP A 396 13.02 -16.62 -19.86
C TRP A 396 11.49 -16.81 -19.77
N LEU A 397 10.67 -15.80 -20.09
CA LEU A 397 9.22 -16.00 -20.20
C LEU A 397 8.86 -16.78 -21.47
N MET A 398 9.44 -16.39 -22.60
CA MET A 398 9.13 -16.89 -23.95
C MET A 398 9.82 -18.21 -24.30
N GLU A 399 10.98 -18.49 -23.71
CA GLU A 399 11.89 -19.57 -24.05
C GLU A 399 11.96 -20.66 -22.96
N ASP A 400 11.57 -20.35 -21.71
CA ASP A 400 11.66 -21.27 -20.56
C ASP A 400 10.29 -21.48 -19.85
N LEU A 401 9.62 -20.43 -19.33
CA LEU A 401 8.30 -20.60 -18.70
C LEU A 401 7.20 -21.09 -19.66
N LEU A 402 6.95 -20.38 -20.76
CA LEU A 402 5.88 -20.75 -21.69
C LEU A 402 6.13 -22.11 -22.38
N PRO A 403 7.37 -22.45 -22.80
CA PRO A 403 7.66 -23.77 -23.36
C PRO A 403 7.57 -24.93 -22.36
N ARG A 404 7.94 -24.75 -21.08
CA ARG A 404 7.77 -25.80 -20.05
C ARG A 404 6.31 -26.23 -19.89
N HIS A 405 5.37 -25.30 -19.96
CA HIS A 405 3.93 -25.61 -19.94
C HIS A 405 3.39 -26.10 -21.29
N GLY A 406 4.21 -26.10 -22.35
CA GLY A 406 3.83 -26.51 -23.71
C GLY A 406 2.78 -25.62 -24.39
N VAL A 407 2.38 -24.52 -23.75
CA VAL A 407 1.15 -23.76 -24.06
C VAL A 407 1.23 -23.05 -25.39
N ARG A 408 0.09 -22.95 -26.10
CA ARG A 408 0.04 -22.24 -27.39
C ARG A 408 0.09 -20.73 -27.18
N VAL A 409 1.04 -20.07 -27.83
CA VAL A 409 1.33 -18.65 -27.66
C VAL A 409 1.28 -17.89 -28.98
N ILE A 410 0.64 -16.72 -28.97
CA ILE A 410 0.74 -15.71 -30.03
C ILE A 410 1.20 -14.37 -29.44
N THR A 411 1.97 -13.60 -30.21
CA THR A 411 2.47 -12.26 -29.80
C THR A 411 1.83 -11.10 -30.58
N SER A 412 1.03 -11.38 -31.62
CA SER A 412 0.31 -10.37 -32.39
C SER A 412 -1.19 -10.37 -32.10
N LEU A 413 -1.75 -9.17 -31.87
CA LEU A 413 -3.19 -8.93 -31.76
C LEU A 413 -3.96 -9.37 -33.01
N SER A 414 -3.37 -9.28 -34.20
CA SER A 414 -4.02 -9.75 -35.44
C SER A 414 -4.27 -11.26 -35.44
N GLY A 415 -3.50 -12.03 -34.68
CA GLY A 415 -3.65 -13.49 -34.55
C GLY A 415 -4.97 -13.91 -33.92
N LEU A 416 -5.55 -13.11 -33.02
CA LEU A 416 -6.81 -13.41 -32.32
C LEU A 416 -8.04 -13.51 -33.24
N SER A 417 -7.97 -12.83 -34.38
CA SER A 417 -9.01 -12.78 -35.42
C SER A 417 -8.61 -13.55 -36.68
N HIS A 418 -7.43 -14.18 -36.71
CA HIS A 418 -6.92 -14.84 -37.91
C HIS A 418 -7.67 -16.15 -38.21
N PRO A 419 -8.06 -16.45 -39.47
CA PRO A 419 -8.83 -17.65 -39.79
C PRO A 419 -8.16 -18.96 -39.38
N SER A 420 -6.83 -19.03 -39.42
CA SER A 420 -6.02 -20.22 -39.09
C SER A 420 -5.72 -20.39 -37.59
N LEU A 421 -6.24 -19.53 -36.71
CA LEU A 421 -6.05 -19.71 -35.26
C LEU A 421 -6.70 -21.02 -34.80
N PRO A 422 -5.96 -21.96 -34.17
CA PRO A 422 -6.51 -23.22 -33.68
C PRO A 422 -7.72 -22.99 -32.78
N ARG A 423 -8.86 -23.59 -33.15
CA ARG A 423 -10.13 -23.37 -32.45
C ARG A 423 -10.33 -24.35 -31.30
N HIS A 424 -9.82 -25.57 -31.42
CA HIS A 424 -10.00 -26.67 -30.48
C HIS A 424 -8.64 -27.24 -30.06
N CYS A 425 -8.51 -27.64 -28.80
CA CYS A 425 -7.34 -28.32 -28.27
C CYS A 425 -7.40 -29.82 -28.64
N PRO A 426 -6.32 -30.43 -29.16
CA PRO A 426 -6.33 -31.85 -29.51
C PRO A 426 -6.51 -32.75 -28.29
N VAL A 427 -5.88 -32.41 -27.15
CA VAL A 427 -5.93 -33.20 -25.90
C VAL A 427 -7.35 -33.26 -25.31
N THR A 428 -8.06 -32.12 -25.26
CA THR A 428 -9.36 -32.05 -24.55
C THR A 428 -10.58 -32.04 -25.47
N GLY A 429 -10.41 -31.93 -26.79
CA GLY A 429 -11.47 -31.69 -27.78
C GLY A 429 -12.23 -30.36 -27.64
N ARG A 430 -12.13 -29.69 -26.48
CA ARG A 430 -12.78 -28.42 -26.14
C ARG A 430 -12.14 -27.27 -26.91
N ARG A 431 -12.89 -26.17 -27.04
CA ARG A 431 -12.33 -24.92 -27.59
C ARG A 431 -11.24 -24.38 -26.68
N TYR A 432 -10.19 -23.80 -27.28
CA TYR A 432 -9.14 -23.12 -26.54
C TYR A 432 -9.71 -21.95 -25.70
N ARG A 433 -9.35 -21.90 -24.41
CA ARG A 433 -9.56 -20.73 -23.55
C ARG A 433 -8.54 -19.67 -23.93
N LYS A 434 -9.01 -18.58 -24.57
CA LYS A 434 -8.16 -17.44 -24.94
C LYS A 434 -7.87 -16.62 -23.68
N ILE A 435 -6.60 -16.41 -23.38
CA ILE A 435 -6.14 -15.65 -22.21
C ILE A 435 -5.10 -14.61 -22.64
N ALA A 436 -5.16 -13.40 -22.10
CA ALA A 436 -4.14 -12.37 -22.32
C ALA A 436 -3.18 -12.28 -21.13
N LEU A 437 -1.88 -12.30 -21.40
CA LEU A 437 -0.82 -12.11 -20.39
C LEU A 437 -0.21 -10.71 -20.49
N ILE A 438 -0.18 -10.01 -19.36
CA ILE A 438 0.34 -8.65 -19.22
C ILE A 438 1.33 -8.53 -18.08
N GLU A 439 2.06 -7.41 -18.06
CA GLU A 439 2.81 -6.95 -16.89
C GLU A 439 1.94 -5.98 -16.07
N SER A 440 1.50 -6.41 -14.88
CA SER A 440 0.77 -5.54 -13.95
C SER A 440 1.60 -4.30 -13.54
N HIS A 441 2.93 -4.41 -13.47
CA HIS A 441 3.84 -3.30 -13.16
C HIS A 441 3.93 -2.21 -14.22
N ARG A 442 3.27 -2.38 -15.38
CA ARG A 442 3.19 -1.36 -16.42
C ARG A 442 1.74 -0.98 -16.69
N PRO A 443 0.98 -0.48 -15.69
CA PRO A 443 -0.48 -0.34 -15.77
C PRO A 443 -0.93 0.51 -16.96
N ASN A 444 -0.17 1.56 -17.32
CA ASN A 444 -0.47 2.39 -18.49
C ASN A 444 -0.31 1.61 -19.82
N GLN A 445 0.77 0.84 -19.99
CA GLN A 445 1.02 0.04 -21.20
C GLN A 445 0.01 -1.12 -21.30
N SER A 446 -0.24 -1.80 -20.18
CA SER A 446 -1.17 -2.92 -20.08
C SER A 446 -2.62 -2.47 -20.30
N ALA A 447 -3.06 -1.34 -19.74
CA ALA A 447 -4.38 -0.79 -19.99
C ALA A 447 -4.54 -0.29 -21.45
N GLU A 448 -3.49 0.25 -22.06
CA GLU A 448 -3.51 0.65 -23.48
C GLU A 448 -3.58 -0.58 -24.40
N TRP A 449 -2.90 -1.67 -24.05
CA TRP A 449 -2.97 -2.94 -24.78
C TRP A 449 -4.30 -3.67 -24.57
N MET A 450 -4.87 -3.67 -23.36
CA MET A 450 -6.23 -4.14 -23.09
C MET A 450 -7.28 -3.36 -23.91
N LYS A 451 -7.14 -2.04 -24.03
CA LYS A 451 -7.96 -1.21 -24.95
C LYS A 451 -7.76 -1.62 -26.42
N LYS A 452 -6.54 -1.98 -26.84
CA LYS A 452 -6.26 -2.52 -28.19
C LYS A 452 -6.93 -3.89 -28.42
N ILE A 453 -6.98 -4.79 -27.43
CA ILE A 453 -7.75 -6.06 -27.51
C ILE A 453 -9.26 -5.77 -27.63
N GLY A 454 -9.82 -4.92 -26.76
CA GLY A 454 -11.26 -4.61 -26.77
C GLY A 454 -11.73 -3.99 -28.10
N ARG A 455 -10.87 -3.24 -28.80
CA ARG A 455 -11.12 -2.71 -30.16
C ARG A 455 -11.28 -3.80 -31.23
N LEU A 456 -10.75 -5.01 -31.03
CA LEU A 456 -10.94 -6.13 -31.96
C LEU A 456 -12.39 -6.64 -32.00
N ARG A 457 -13.22 -6.28 -31.00
CA ARG A 457 -14.66 -6.63 -30.93
C ARG A 457 -14.94 -8.11 -31.22
N LEU A 458 -14.15 -9.00 -30.62
CA LEU A 458 -14.21 -10.45 -30.86
C LEU A 458 -15.64 -11.00 -30.65
N LYS A 459 -16.07 -11.93 -31.51
CA LYS A 459 -17.42 -12.51 -31.49
C LYS A 459 -17.40 -14.04 -31.50
N ARG A 460 -18.29 -14.65 -30.70
CA ARG A 460 -18.56 -16.08 -30.62
C ARG A 460 -20.05 -16.33 -30.74
N LYS A 461 -20.47 -17.06 -31.79
CA LYS A 461 -21.89 -17.27 -32.15
C LYS A 461 -22.69 -15.95 -32.15
N GLY A 462 -22.17 -14.91 -32.82
CA GLY A 462 -22.75 -13.57 -32.92
C GLY A 462 -22.59 -12.66 -31.68
N ARG A 463 -22.53 -13.23 -30.47
CA ARG A 463 -22.34 -12.51 -29.19
C ARG A 463 -20.88 -12.09 -29.00
N LYS A 464 -20.60 -11.11 -28.12
CA LYS A 464 -19.23 -10.73 -27.74
C LYS A 464 -18.51 -11.93 -27.12
N GLU A 465 -17.29 -12.21 -27.57
CA GLU A 465 -16.34 -13.10 -26.89
C GLU A 465 -15.49 -12.25 -25.96
N TRP A 466 -15.66 -12.43 -24.64
CA TRP A 466 -14.80 -11.83 -23.63
C TRP A 466 -13.47 -12.59 -23.54
N MET A 467 -12.39 -11.88 -23.27
CA MET A 467 -11.09 -12.48 -22.99
C MET A 467 -10.62 -12.13 -21.59
N GLU A 468 -10.24 -13.14 -20.82
CA GLU A 468 -9.69 -12.97 -19.48
C GLU A 468 -8.23 -12.51 -19.56
N VAL A 469 -7.83 -11.63 -18.65
CA VAL A 469 -6.52 -10.98 -18.61
C VAL A 469 -5.88 -11.24 -17.25
N PHE A 470 -4.65 -11.80 -17.26
CA PHE A 470 -3.90 -12.12 -16.06
C PHE A 470 -2.49 -11.52 -16.13
N ASP A 471 -1.88 -11.31 -14.97
CA ASP A 471 -0.44 -11.10 -14.87
C ASP A 471 0.31 -12.38 -15.29
N TRP A 472 1.43 -12.22 -15.99
CA TRP A 472 2.21 -13.35 -16.50
C TRP A 472 2.79 -14.25 -15.39
N ARG A 473 2.94 -13.74 -14.16
CA ARG A 473 3.45 -14.49 -12.98
C ARG A 473 2.54 -15.63 -12.55
N LEU A 474 1.31 -15.69 -13.07
CA LEU A 474 0.48 -16.90 -13.08
C LEU A 474 1.30 -18.15 -13.45
N LEU A 475 2.16 -18.04 -14.47
CA LEU A 475 3.03 -19.13 -14.92
C LEU A 475 4.09 -19.53 -13.88
N GLU A 476 4.67 -18.58 -13.14
CA GLU A 476 5.62 -18.90 -12.06
C GLU A 476 4.95 -19.65 -10.91
N ILE A 477 3.80 -19.14 -10.46
CA ILE A 477 3.10 -19.68 -9.30
C ILE A 477 2.58 -21.07 -9.63
N SER A 478 2.01 -21.26 -10.82
CA SER A 478 1.64 -22.58 -11.34
C SER A 478 2.85 -23.50 -11.48
N THR A 479 4.01 -23.04 -11.99
CA THR A 479 5.23 -23.86 -12.05
C THR A 479 5.65 -24.36 -10.66
N LYS A 480 5.62 -23.48 -9.64
CA LYS A 480 5.96 -23.84 -8.25
C LYS A 480 4.95 -24.85 -7.67
N ILE A 481 3.66 -24.69 -7.95
CA ILE A 481 2.61 -25.64 -7.53
C ILE A 481 2.77 -27.01 -8.23
N GLU A 482 2.99 -27.03 -9.55
CA GLU A 482 3.21 -28.27 -10.31
C GLU A 482 4.54 -28.97 -9.93
N GLN A 483 5.50 -28.23 -9.36
CA GLN A 483 6.72 -28.76 -8.73
C GLN A 483 6.54 -29.20 -7.26
N GLY A 484 5.31 -29.27 -6.75
CA GLY A 484 5.03 -29.75 -5.40
C GLY A 484 5.22 -28.72 -4.28
N GLN A 485 5.31 -27.42 -4.59
CA GLN A 485 5.22 -26.34 -3.61
C GLN A 485 3.79 -25.77 -3.56
N PRO A 486 2.87 -26.33 -2.76
CA PRO A 486 1.50 -25.83 -2.67
C PRO A 486 1.45 -24.37 -2.22
N LYS A 487 0.34 -23.71 -2.53
CA LYS A 487 -0.02 -22.37 -2.05
C LYS A 487 -1.43 -22.41 -1.49
N GLU A 488 -1.65 -21.67 -0.41
CA GLU A 488 -2.94 -21.57 0.28
C GLU A 488 -3.96 -20.75 -0.53
N TYR A 489 -3.51 -20.07 -1.59
CA TYR A 489 -4.33 -19.27 -2.49
C TYR A 489 -4.37 -19.84 -3.91
N ASP A 490 -5.52 -19.63 -4.55
CA ASP A 490 -5.77 -19.95 -5.96
C ASP A 490 -4.95 -19.03 -6.88
N PRO A 491 -4.02 -19.56 -7.71
CA PRO A 491 -3.14 -18.75 -8.56
C PRO A 491 -3.92 -17.97 -9.63
N TRP A 492 -5.05 -18.49 -10.09
CA TRP A 492 -5.91 -17.81 -11.06
C TRP A 492 -6.54 -16.58 -10.45
N LYS A 493 -7.11 -16.70 -9.23
CA LYS A 493 -7.67 -15.54 -8.51
C LYS A 493 -6.58 -14.52 -8.18
N ARG A 494 -5.39 -14.96 -7.73
CA ARG A 494 -4.29 -14.06 -7.34
C ARG A 494 -3.74 -13.23 -8.50
N CYS A 495 -3.74 -13.76 -9.72
CA CYS A 495 -3.15 -13.10 -10.89
C CYS A 495 -4.18 -12.46 -11.84
N TYR A 496 -5.48 -12.52 -11.54
CA TYR A 496 -6.53 -11.98 -12.40
C TYR A 496 -6.55 -10.44 -12.39
N ILE A 497 -6.51 -9.83 -13.58
CA ILE A 497 -6.51 -8.36 -13.74
C ILE A 497 -7.84 -7.86 -14.33
N GLY A 498 -8.57 -8.68 -15.08
CA GLY A 498 -9.88 -8.32 -15.60
C GLY A 498 -10.29 -9.09 -16.87
N ALA A 499 -11.29 -8.58 -17.58
CA ALA A 499 -11.73 -9.12 -18.87
C ALA A 499 -12.02 -8.00 -19.88
N VAL A 500 -11.78 -8.28 -21.17
CA VAL A 500 -11.85 -7.32 -22.30
C VAL A 500 -12.76 -7.76 -23.44
#